data_AF-A0AA88IC50-F1
#
_entry.id   AF-A0AA88IC50-F1
#
_cell.length_a   1.000
_cell.length_b   1.000
_cell.length_c   1.000
_cell.angle_alpha   90.00
_cell.angle_beta   90.00
_cell.angle_gamma   90.00
#
_symmetry.space_group_name_H-M   'P 1'
#
loop_
_entity.id
_entity.type
_entity.pdbx_description
1 polymer ?
#
loop_
_entity_poly.entity_id
_entity_poly.type
_entity_poly.pdbx_seq_one_letter_code
_entity_poly.pdbx_strand_id
1 'polypeptide(L)'
;MPQRNSRDLQRHGDSGTSHQFQSIRNLTDIKKSVQTAKSLMYKTSENGDNPYLGLLEYRNIPVDGLAAPAQLLMNRQLQSILPHTTNHLQREVVPEKEFLNSHAERQQQQKSHYDR
;
A
#
# COMPACT_ATOMS: atom_id res chain seq x y z
N MET A 1 -18.49 -26.58 23.70
CA MET A 1 -17.72 -25.50 23.01
C MET A 1 -17.52 -24.37 24.01
N PRO A 2 -16.30 -24.13 24.53
CA PRO A 2 -16.09 -23.06 25.50
C PRO A 2 -15.98 -21.71 24.77
N GLN A 3 -16.78 -20.74 25.21
CA GLN A 3 -16.79 -19.35 24.75
C GLN A 3 -15.46 -18.68 25.14
N ARG A 4 -14.65 -18.27 24.16
CA ARG A 4 -13.42 -17.49 24.40
C ARG A 4 -13.80 -16.10 24.92
N ASN A 5 -13.43 -15.81 26.17
CA ASN A 5 -13.69 -14.54 26.84
C ASN A 5 -12.65 -13.50 26.40
N SER A 6 -13.07 -12.28 26.06
CA SER A 6 -12.23 -11.21 25.50
C SER A 6 -11.18 -10.62 26.45
N ARG A 7 -10.93 -11.24 27.61
CA ARG A 7 -10.06 -10.74 28.68
C ARG A 7 -8.66 -11.37 28.70
N ASP A 8 -8.44 -12.40 27.88
CA ASP A 8 -7.19 -13.18 27.91
C ASP A 8 -6.11 -12.68 26.92
N LEU A 9 -6.33 -11.54 26.24
CA LEU A 9 -5.37 -10.99 25.27
C LEU A 9 -4.52 -9.82 25.78
N GLN A 10 -4.53 -9.56 27.10
CA GLN A 10 -3.83 -8.41 27.71
C GLN A 10 -2.70 -8.77 28.68
N ARG A 11 -2.01 -9.90 28.47
CA ARG A 11 -0.77 -10.18 29.20
C ARG A 11 0.32 -10.60 28.24
N HIS A 12 1.08 -9.63 27.73
CA HIS A 12 2.54 -9.65 27.59
C HIS A 12 3.00 -8.32 26.99
N GLY A 13 3.92 -7.64 27.70
CA GLY A 13 4.77 -6.58 27.13
C GLY A 13 4.45 -5.17 27.60
N ASP A 14 5.23 -4.69 28.57
CA ASP A 14 5.49 -3.26 28.77
C ASP A 14 5.96 -2.60 27.46
N SER A 15 5.16 -1.68 26.93
CA SER A 15 5.62 -0.56 26.09
C SER A 15 4.53 0.52 26.04
N GLY A 16 4.42 1.28 27.13
CA GLY A 16 3.44 2.36 27.32
C GLY A 16 3.55 3.54 26.33
N THR A 17 4.39 3.45 25.31
CA THR A 17 4.60 4.49 24.28
C THR A 17 4.58 3.85 22.90
N SER A 18 3.44 3.32 22.46
CA SER A 18 3.34 2.75 21.10
C SER A 18 1.91 2.64 20.56
N HIS A 19 0.95 2.16 21.35
CA HIS A 19 -0.39 1.81 20.84
C HIS A 19 -1.21 2.99 20.30
N GLN A 20 -1.20 4.15 20.97
CA GLN A 20 -1.96 5.32 20.49
C GLN A 20 -1.37 5.91 19.21
N PHE A 21 -0.03 6.00 19.12
CA PHE A 21 0.66 6.51 17.94
C PHE A 21 0.58 5.56 16.74
N GLN A 22 0.59 4.25 16.96
CA GLN A 22 0.31 3.25 15.92
C GLN A 22 -1.14 3.34 15.46
N SER A 23 -2.10 3.46 16.39
CA SER A 23 -3.52 3.65 16.06
C SER A 23 -3.77 4.89 15.21
N ILE A 24 -3.19 6.05 15.56
CA ILE A 24 -3.33 7.29 14.79
C ILE A 24 -2.68 7.17 13.41
N ARG A 25 -1.51 6.54 13.30
CA ARG A 25 -0.84 6.29 12.01
C ARG A 25 -1.70 5.40 11.11
N ASN A 26 -2.19 4.28 11.63
CA ASN A 26 -3.07 3.36 10.92
C ASN A 26 -4.34 4.05 10.41
N LEU A 27 -4.98 4.88 11.24
CA LEU A 27 -6.18 5.65 10.83
C LEU A 27 -5.87 6.66 9.73
N THR A 28 -4.71 7.32 9.79
CA THR A 28 -4.28 8.28 8.78
C THR A 28 -4.05 7.58 7.43
N ASP A 29 -3.41 6.42 7.45
CA ASP A 29 -3.15 5.64 6.24
C ASP A 29 -4.43 5.08 5.62
N ILE A 30 -5.38 4.64 6.45
CA ILE A 30 -6.72 4.22 6.00
C ILE A 30 -7.46 5.40 5.34
N LYS A 31 -7.43 6.60 5.95
CA LYS A 31 -8.09 7.77 5.38
C LYS A 31 -7.51 8.11 4.00
N LYS A 32 -6.18 8.09 3.86
CA LYS A 32 -5.50 8.34 2.59
C LYS A 32 -5.85 7.30 1.54
N SER A 33 -5.88 6.01 1.89
CA SER A 33 -6.22 4.95 0.94
C SER A 33 -7.65 5.07 0.43
N VAL A 34 -8.62 5.38 1.31
CA VAL A 34 -10.02 5.65 0.91
C VAL A 34 -10.11 6.86 0.00
N GLN A 35 -9.35 7.92 0.29
CA GLN A 35 -9.31 9.12 -0.54
C GLN A 35 -8.77 8.81 -1.95
N THR A 36 -7.68 8.05 -2.05
CA THR A 36 -7.12 7.61 -3.33
C THR A 36 -8.12 6.77 -4.12
N ALA A 37 -8.77 5.79 -3.48
CA ALA A 37 -9.77 4.94 -4.11
C ALA A 37 -10.95 5.77 -4.65
N LYS A 38 -11.47 6.71 -3.85
CA LYS A 38 -12.54 7.63 -4.30
C LYS A 38 -12.11 8.46 -5.50
N SER A 39 -10.94 9.10 -5.44
CA SER A 39 -10.45 9.93 -6.54
C SER A 39 -10.32 9.14 -7.83
N LEU A 40 -9.81 7.91 -7.75
CA LEU A 40 -9.70 7.02 -8.89
C LEU A 40 -11.07 6.70 -9.49
N MET A 41 -12.04 6.31 -8.66
CA MET A 41 -13.39 5.97 -9.12
C MET A 41 -14.11 7.18 -9.74
N TYR A 42 -13.93 8.38 -9.19
CA TYR A 42 -14.49 9.60 -9.77
C TYR A 42 -13.89 9.88 -11.15
N LYS A 43 -12.56 9.82 -11.28
CA LYS A 43 -11.89 10.03 -12.58
C LYS A 43 -12.34 9.02 -13.63
N THR A 44 -12.44 7.73 -13.27
CA THR A 44 -12.95 6.72 -14.21
C THR A 44 -14.40 6.99 -14.59
N SER A 45 -15.24 7.43 -13.64
CA SER A 45 -16.63 7.76 -13.91
C SER A 45 -16.78 9.00 -14.81
N GLU A 46 -15.96 10.03 -14.63
CA GLU A 46 -15.96 11.24 -15.46
C GLU A 46 -15.54 10.95 -16.90
N ASN A 47 -14.59 10.03 -17.08
CA ASN A 47 -14.12 9.61 -18.40
C ASN A 47 -15.06 8.59 -19.08
N GLY A 48 -16.04 8.04 -18.37
CA GLY A 48 -16.89 6.95 -18.86
C GLY A 48 -16.20 5.58 -18.91
N ASP A 49 -15.06 5.44 -18.23
CA ASP A 49 -14.25 4.22 -18.17
C ASP A 49 -14.75 3.24 -17.10
N ASN A 50 -14.29 1.99 -17.20
CA ASN A 50 -14.58 0.97 -16.20
C ASN A 50 -13.78 1.23 -14.90
N PRO A 51 -14.42 1.34 -13.72
CA PRO A 51 -13.71 1.57 -12.45
C PRO A 51 -12.74 0.44 -12.07
N TYR A 52 -13.00 -0.80 -12.52
CA TYR A 52 -12.08 -1.91 -12.31
C TYR A 52 -10.79 -1.77 -13.11
N LEU A 53 -10.86 -1.10 -14.26
CA LEU A 53 -9.67 -0.80 -15.07
C LEU A 53 -8.78 0.22 -14.36
N GLY A 54 -9.37 1.29 -13.80
CA GLY A 54 -8.59 2.26 -13.01
C GLY A 54 -7.89 1.59 -11.81
N LEU A 55 -8.56 0.67 -11.12
CA LEU A 55 -7.94 -0.11 -10.02
C LEU A 55 -6.81 -1.03 -10.51
N LEU A 56 -6.98 -1.66 -11.68
CA LEU A 56 -5.96 -2.50 -12.29
C LEU A 56 -4.71 -1.68 -12.66
N GLU A 57 -4.91 -0.50 -13.24
CA GLU A 57 -3.83 0.44 -13.55
C GLU A 57 -3.11 0.90 -12.28
N TYR A 58 -3.86 1.34 -11.26
CA TYR A 58 -3.29 1.74 -9.98
C TYR A 58 -2.40 0.63 -9.36
N ARG A 59 -2.79 -0.64 -9.50
CA ARG A 59 -2.01 -1.78 -9.00
C ARG A 59 -0.72 -2.04 -9.80
N ASN A 60 -0.72 -1.70 -11.08
CA ASN A 60 0.38 -1.97 -12.00
C ASN A 60 1.35 -0.79 -12.17
N ILE A 61 0.96 0.42 -11.80
CA ILE A 61 1.80 1.62 -11.90
C ILE A 61 2.77 1.65 -10.71
N PRO A 62 4.09 1.71 -10.94
CA PRO A 62 5.06 1.93 -9.87
C PRO A 62 4.86 3.31 -9.28
N VAL A 63 4.94 3.41 -7.95
CA VAL A 63 4.95 4.69 -7.24
C VAL A 63 6.38 5.22 -7.31
N ASP A 64 6.63 6.48 -7.65
CA ASP A 64 7.96 7.05 -7.93
C ASP A 64 9.15 6.35 -7.26
N GLY A 65 9.81 5.48 -8.03
CA GLY A 65 11.00 4.68 -7.68
C GLY A 65 10.79 3.55 -6.65
N LEU A 66 9.56 3.22 -6.30
CA LEU A 66 9.11 2.08 -5.51
C LEU A 66 8.45 1.06 -6.45
N ALA A 67 8.44 -0.20 -6.02
CA ALA A 67 7.70 -1.24 -6.73
C ALA A 67 6.19 -0.95 -6.75
N ALA A 68 5.51 -1.42 -7.79
CA ALA A 68 4.07 -1.26 -7.95
C ALA A 68 3.30 -2.01 -6.84
N PRO A 69 2.07 -1.60 -6.46
CA PRO A 69 1.30 -2.29 -5.43
C PRO A 69 1.10 -3.79 -5.69
N ALA A 70 0.92 -4.20 -6.95
CA ALA A 70 0.82 -5.62 -7.30
C ALA A 70 2.14 -6.38 -7.04
N GLN A 71 3.29 -5.75 -7.27
CA GLN A 71 4.58 -6.36 -6.98
C GLN A 71 4.78 -6.52 -5.48
N LEU A 72 4.39 -5.52 -4.67
CA LEU A 72 4.51 -5.59 -3.21
C LEU A 72 3.57 -6.61 -2.56
N LEU A 73 2.35 -6.75 -3.08
CA LEU A 73 1.32 -7.60 -2.48
C LEU A 73 1.27 -9.01 -3.07
N MET A 74 1.62 -9.15 -4.36
CA MET A 74 1.43 -10.38 -5.13
C MET A 74 2.74 -10.90 -5.74
N ASN A 75 3.85 -10.18 -5.55
CA ASN A 75 5.15 -10.48 -6.14
C ASN A 75 5.07 -10.69 -7.65
N ARG A 76 4.25 -9.92 -8.38
CA ARG A 76 4.13 -10.01 -9.85
C ARG A 76 3.49 -8.75 -10.43
N GLN A 77 3.65 -8.53 -11.72
CA GLN A 77 2.82 -7.56 -12.46
C GLN A 77 1.54 -8.25 -12.97
N LEU A 78 0.44 -7.48 -13.05
CA LEU A 78 -0.84 -7.95 -13.57
C LEU A 78 -0.97 -7.59 -15.06
N GLN A 79 -1.74 -8.38 -15.79
CA GLN A 79 -2.05 -8.09 -17.18
C GLN A 79 -2.89 -6.81 -17.27
N SER A 80 -2.33 -5.73 -17.80
CA SER A 80 -3.06 -4.51 -18.18
C SER A 80 -3.65 -4.60 -19.60
N ILE A 81 -4.17 -3.49 -20.14
CA ILE A 81 -4.66 -3.42 -21.53
C ILE A 81 -3.51 -3.33 -22.54
N LEU A 82 -2.39 -2.72 -22.14
CA LEU A 82 -1.22 -2.61 -23.00
C LEU A 82 -0.67 -4.01 -23.30
N PRO A 83 -0.11 -4.30 -24.47
CA PRO A 83 0.51 -5.59 -24.72
C PRO A 83 1.73 -5.80 -23.81
N HIS A 84 1.82 -6.94 -23.11
CA HIS A 84 2.99 -7.36 -22.34
C HIS A 84 3.54 -8.69 -22.84
N THR A 85 4.83 -8.92 -22.60
CA THR A 85 5.40 -10.26 -22.74
C THR A 85 5.03 -11.11 -21.52
N THR A 86 4.81 -12.40 -21.73
CA THR A 86 4.39 -13.37 -20.69
C THR A 86 5.37 -13.47 -19.53
N ASN A 87 6.64 -13.10 -19.75
CA ASN A 87 7.69 -13.12 -18.72
C ASN A 87 7.44 -12.09 -17.61
N HIS A 88 6.88 -10.91 -17.92
CA HIS A 88 6.58 -9.89 -16.90
C HIS A 88 5.42 -10.26 -15.98
N LEU A 89 4.61 -11.25 -16.36
CA LEU A 89 3.50 -11.75 -15.53
C LEU A 89 3.95 -12.81 -14.52
N GLN A 90 5.21 -13.25 -14.59
CA GLN A 90 5.79 -14.20 -13.64
C GLN A 90 6.01 -13.56 -12.28
N ARG A 91 6.19 -14.42 -11.27
CA ARG A 91 6.47 -13.91 -9.93
C ARG A 91 7.89 -13.38 -9.85
N GLU A 92 8.01 -12.13 -9.42
CA GLU A 92 9.26 -11.45 -9.11
C GLU A 92 9.17 -10.99 -7.65
N VAL A 93 10.06 -11.51 -6.82
CA VAL A 93 10.11 -11.16 -5.40
C VAL A 93 10.82 -9.82 -5.27
N VAL A 94 10.11 -8.82 -4.75
CA VAL A 94 10.73 -7.55 -4.37
C VAL A 94 11.46 -7.76 -3.04
N PRO A 95 12.79 -7.55 -2.96
CA PRO A 95 13.51 -7.71 -1.70
C PRO A 95 13.00 -6.72 -0.66
N GLU A 96 12.38 -7.23 0.41
CA GLU A 96 11.72 -6.41 1.44
C GLU A 96 12.67 -5.37 2.04
N LYS A 97 13.90 -5.77 2.35
CA LYS A 97 14.89 -4.88 2.96
C LYS A 97 15.25 -3.70 2.05
N GLU A 98 15.44 -3.96 0.76
CA GLU A 98 15.78 -2.92 -0.23
C GLU A 98 14.60 -1.96 -0.41
N PHE A 99 13.39 -2.50 -0.48
CA PHE A 99 12.16 -1.71 -0.53
C PHE A 99 12.03 -0.80 0.70
N LEU A 100 12.15 -1.34 1.91
CA LEU A 100 12.03 -0.57 3.15
C LEU A 100 13.09 0.53 3.27
N ASN A 101 14.33 0.25 2.88
CA ASN A 101 15.40 1.25 2.86
C ASN A 101 15.06 2.39 1.89
N SER A 102 14.72 2.06 0.64
CA SER A 102 14.37 3.06 -0.38
C SER A 102 13.13 3.89 0.00
N HIS A 103 12.18 3.27 0.71
CA HIS A 103 10.99 3.95 1.22
C HIS A 103 11.35 4.91 2.36
N ALA A 104 12.20 4.49 3.29
CA ALA A 104 12.68 5.33 4.39
C ALA A 104 13.52 6.53 3.91
N GLU A 105 14.43 6.31 2.97
CA GLU A 105 15.26 7.37 2.37
C GLU A 105 14.38 8.45 1.73
N ARG A 106 13.34 8.05 1.00
CA ARG A 106 12.38 9.00 0.41
C ARG A 106 11.59 9.77 1.46
N GLN A 107 11.14 9.11 2.53
CA GLN A 107 10.46 9.81 3.62
C GLN A 107 11.38 10.87 4.25
N GLN A 108 12.67 10.57 4.41
CA GLN A 108 13.65 11.53 4.92
C GLN A 108 13.88 12.68 3.93
N GLN A 109 14.02 12.40 2.64
CA GLN A 109 14.16 13.43 1.61
C GLN A 109 12.93 14.36 1.57
N GLN A 110 11.72 13.79 1.54
CA GLN A 110 10.48 14.57 1.56
C GLN A 110 10.38 15.45 2.81
N LYS A 111 10.74 14.90 3.97
CA LYS A 111 10.79 15.65 5.22
C LYS A 111 11.80 16.82 5.13
N SER A 112 13.01 16.57 4.65
CA SER A 112 14.04 17.61 4.50
C SER A 112 13.64 18.73 3.53
N HIS A 113 12.91 18.40 2.47
CA HIS A 113 12.38 19.39 1.53
C HIS A 113 11.24 20.21 2.13
N TYR A 114 10.40 19.62 2.98
CA TYR A 114 9.30 20.31 3.63
C TYR A 114 9.75 21.19 4.81
N ASP A 115 10.77 20.74 5.55
CA ASP A 115 11.32 21.45 6.71
C ASP A 115 12.24 22.63 6.33
N ARG A 116 12.54 22.82 5.04
CA ARG A 116 13.33 23.93 4.49
C ARG A 116 12.46 25.17 4.27
#